data_AF-A0A9P5ZWM1-F1
#
_entry.id   AF-A0A9P5ZWM1-F1
#
_cell.length_a   1.000
_cell.length_b   1.000
_cell.length_c   1.000
_cell.angle_alpha   90.00
_cell.angle_beta   90.00
_cell.angle_gamma   90.00
#
_symmetry.space_group_name_H-M   'P 1'
#
loop_
_entity.id
_entity.type
_entity.pdbx_description
1 polymer ?
#
loop_
_entity_poly.entity_id
_entity_poly.type
_entity_poly.pdbx_seq_one_letter_code
_entity_poly.pdbx_strand_id
1 'polypeptide(L)'
;MLLTQADIATTYHIEVVKVYDYVLTLNLEIEYTWGRTLSLLDCLFFFTRYAPFVDVGISLYSQLFPGLGTSTCERVYRFSAWSFTIGIAMGEIILTIRTWSLYDRSRVLGMLLAAFFLICWTVIFTSMGLFLESTHAMRFPVPEKAACFADVGNVLLYVCWCVLLVYDAGIMILMVVQAISVYSAKRSSPLLDALYIDGVAYYVFLFFFSLANVVTILTLSTDFVNLFSSFTRVLHSILTCRVVLHVREQANYARCIDSDDVSKIGRLSPFSTVPFSGHVPQTLRQRRSTVVD
;
A
#
# COMPACT_ATOMS: atom_id res chain seq x y z
N MET A 1 -24.20 24.30 3.89
CA MET A 1 -23.15 25.30 4.22
C MET A 1 -22.24 24.82 5.34
N LEU A 2 -22.76 24.29 6.46
CA LEU A 2 -21.92 23.66 7.49
C LEU A 2 -21.23 22.37 7.00
N LEU A 3 -21.92 21.54 6.23
CA LEU A 3 -21.36 20.31 5.63
C LEU A 3 -20.18 20.60 4.71
N THR A 4 -20.29 21.57 3.80
CA THR A 4 -19.18 21.94 2.91
C THR A 4 -17.99 22.55 3.64
N GLN A 5 -18.19 23.29 4.74
CA GLN A 5 -17.08 23.77 5.57
C GLN A 5 -16.41 22.64 6.36
N ALA A 6 -17.20 21.68 6.85
CA ALA A 6 -16.69 20.48 7.51
C ALA A 6 -15.90 19.59 6.53
N ASP A 7 -16.38 19.38 5.31
CA ASP A 7 -15.67 18.60 4.28
C ASP A 7 -14.34 19.24 3.92
N ILE A 8 -14.33 20.57 3.75
CA ILE A 8 -13.11 21.34 3.47
C ILE A 8 -12.12 21.23 4.63
N ALA A 9 -12.55 21.53 5.86
CA ALA A 9 -11.68 21.46 7.04
C ALA A 9 -11.11 20.05 7.23
N THR A 10 -11.94 19.04 7.02
CA THR A 10 -11.54 17.64 7.19
C THR A 10 -10.57 17.20 6.10
N THR A 11 -10.77 17.62 4.85
CA THR A 11 -9.82 17.42 3.75
C THR A 11 -8.46 18.03 4.10
N TYR A 12 -8.42 19.27 4.59
CA TYR A 12 -7.17 19.91 5.05
C TYR A 12 -6.51 19.14 6.20
N HIS A 13 -7.28 18.63 7.17
CA HIS A 13 -6.71 17.84 8.28
C HIS A 13 -6.05 16.54 7.79
N ILE A 14 -6.69 15.84 6.86
CA ILE A 14 -6.16 14.60 6.26
C ILE A 14 -4.85 14.90 5.51
N GLU A 15 -4.82 16.01 4.76
CA GLU A 15 -3.63 16.43 4.02
C GLU A 15 -2.47 16.76 4.93
N VAL A 16 -2.72 17.46 6.04
CA VAL A 16 -1.70 17.76 7.05
C VAL A 16 -1.16 16.47 7.66
N VAL A 17 -2.02 15.49 7.96
CA VAL A 17 -1.59 14.17 8.45
C VAL A 17 -0.68 13.47 7.43
N LYS A 18 -1.01 13.56 6.14
CA LYS A 18 -0.19 12.97 5.07
C LYS A 18 1.17 13.65 4.94
N VAL A 19 1.23 14.98 4.99
CA VAL A 19 2.49 15.75 4.95
C VAL A 19 3.32 15.45 6.18
N TYR A 20 2.69 15.40 7.35
CA TYR A 20 3.35 15.05 8.61
C TYR A 20 3.96 13.64 8.55
N ASP A 21 3.20 12.66 8.06
CA ASP A 21 3.67 11.29 7.86
C ASP A 21 4.84 11.21 6.87
N TYR A 22 4.76 11.97 5.77
CA TYR A 22 5.82 12.08 4.79
C TYR A 22 7.11 12.59 5.41
N VAL A 23 7.05 13.71 6.14
CA VAL A 23 8.22 14.31 6.80
C VAL A 23 8.83 13.35 7.83
N LEU A 24 8.00 12.67 8.62
CA LEU A 24 8.47 11.72 9.63
C LEU A 24 9.20 10.51 9.00
N THR A 25 8.71 10.04 7.85
CA THR A 25 9.23 8.84 7.18
C THR A 25 10.29 9.15 6.12
N LEU A 26 10.59 10.43 5.86
CA LEU A 26 11.52 10.86 4.82
C LEU A 26 12.95 10.35 5.05
N ASN A 27 13.42 10.36 6.30
CA ASN A 27 14.75 9.86 6.64
C ASN A 27 14.89 8.37 6.28
N LEU A 28 13.88 7.56 6.64
CA LEU A 28 13.82 6.14 6.31
C LEU A 28 13.70 5.91 4.79
N GLU A 29 12.96 6.76 4.09
CA GLU A 29 12.83 6.71 2.64
C GLU A 29 14.19 6.92 1.96
N ILE A 30 14.91 7.98 2.34
CA ILE A 30 16.24 8.32 1.79
C ILE A 30 17.23 7.19 2.07
N GLU A 31 17.29 6.72 3.32
CA GLU A 31 18.24 5.68 3.73
C GLU A 31 17.99 4.35 3.02
N TYR A 32 16.72 3.96 2.85
CA TYR A 32 16.39 2.61 2.39
C TYR A 32 15.97 2.49 0.92
N THR A 33 15.70 3.60 0.24
CA THR A 33 15.13 3.60 -1.12
C THR A 33 16.01 4.32 -2.14
N TRP A 34 16.59 5.47 -1.79
CA TRP A 34 17.22 6.36 -2.78
C TRP A 34 18.60 5.91 -3.29
N GLY A 35 19.27 4.98 -2.59
CA GLY A 35 20.61 4.48 -2.95
C GLY A 35 20.66 3.16 -3.72
N ARG A 36 19.53 2.61 -4.18
CA ARG A 36 19.44 1.27 -4.78
C ARG A 36 18.93 1.33 -6.22
N THR A 37 19.21 0.29 -7.01
CA THR A 37 18.63 0.12 -8.35
C THR A 37 17.11 0.02 -8.23
N LEU A 38 16.38 0.83 -8.99
CA LEU A 38 14.92 0.87 -8.96
C LEU A 38 14.32 -0.50 -9.33
N SER A 39 13.63 -1.11 -8.38
CA SER A 39 12.83 -2.32 -8.57
C SER A 39 11.36 -1.97 -8.82
N LEU A 40 10.58 -2.95 -9.28
CA LEU A 40 9.12 -2.78 -9.46
C LEU A 40 8.43 -2.29 -8.18
N LEU A 41 8.83 -2.81 -7.02
CA LEU A 41 8.28 -2.40 -5.72
C LEU A 41 8.65 -0.95 -5.37
N ASP A 42 9.80 -0.45 -5.82
CA ASP A 42 10.19 0.95 -5.62
C ASP A 42 9.32 1.87 -6.47
N CYS A 43 9.08 1.52 -7.73
CA CYS A 43 8.18 2.28 -8.61
C CYS A 43 6.75 2.34 -8.04
N LEU A 44 6.22 1.19 -7.58
CA LEU A 44 4.91 1.11 -6.94
C LEU A 44 4.86 1.95 -5.65
N PHE A 45 5.91 1.85 -4.82
CA PHE A 45 6.02 2.64 -3.60
C PHE A 45 6.00 4.15 -3.88
N PHE A 46 6.81 4.62 -4.83
CA PHE A 46 6.85 6.04 -5.20
C PHE A 46 5.52 6.52 -5.75
N PHE A 47 4.86 5.72 -6.61
CA PHE A 47 3.54 6.05 -7.09
C PHE A 47 2.53 6.20 -5.95
N THR A 48 2.40 5.18 -5.09
CA THR A 48 1.45 5.20 -3.97
C THR A 48 1.73 6.33 -2.97
N ARG A 49 3.00 6.70 -2.78
CA ARG A 49 3.42 7.79 -1.89
C ARG A 49 3.10 9.18 -2.47
N TYR A 50 3.45 9.40 -3.74
CA TYR A 50 3.38 10.72 -4.36
C TYR A 50 2.05 11.02 -5.07
N ALA A 51 1.34 10.02 -5.60
CA ALA A 51 0.08 10.22 -6.33
C ALA A 51 -0.97 11.01 -5.54
N PRO A 52 -1.20 10.77 -4.23
CA PRO A 52 -2.24 11.53 -3.53
C PRO A 52 -1.88 13.02 -3.33
N PHE A 53 -0.61 13.45 -3.48
CA PHE A 53 -0.30 14.89 -3.50
C PHE A 53 -0.81 15.57 -4.78
N VAL A 54 -0.82 14.84 -5.90
CA VAL A 54 -1.41 15.31 -7.15
C VAL A 54 -2.93 15.41 -7.01
N ASP A 55 -3.57 14.40 -6.41
CA ASP A 55 -5.02 14.40 -6.16
C ASP A 55 -5.45 15.59 -5.30
N VAL A 56 -4.64 15.94 -4.30
CA VAL A 56 -4.82 17.11 -3.44
C VAL A 56 -4.74 18.41 -4.24
N GLY A 57 -3.69 18.59 -5.05
CA GLY A 57 -3.53 19.79 -5.87
C GLY A 57 -4.71 20.02 -6.82
N ILE A 58 -5.23 18.93 -7.40
CA ILE A 58 -6.40 18.96 -8.28
C ILE A 58 -7.68 19.28 -7.51
N SER A 59 -7.84 18.70 -6.32
CA SER A 59 -8.98 18.96 -5.44
C SER A 59 -9.01 20.41 -4.98
N LEU A 60 -7.87 20.96 -4.56
CA LEU A 60 -7.72 22.37 -4.18
C LEU A 60 -8.00 23.31 -5.37
N TYR A 61 -7.50 22.99 -6.56
CA TYR A 61 -7.82 23.74 -7.78
C TYR A 61 -9.33 23.75 -8.04
N SER A 62 -10.02 22.62 -7.90
CA SER A 62 -11.47 22.55 -8.10
C SER A 62 -12.28 23.38 -7.09
N GLN A 63 -11.75 23.57 -5.87
CA GLN A 63 -12.43 24.29 -4.78
C GLN A 63 -12.12 25.80 -4.79
N LEU A 64 -10.89 26.19 -5.17
CA LEU A 64 -10.43 27.58 -5.16
C LEU A 64 -10.89 28.39 -6.37
N PHE A 65 -11.32 27.74 -7.46
CA PHE A 65 -11.77 28.40 -8.69
C PHE A 65 -13.27 28.16 -8.95
N PRO A 66 -14.17 28.85 -8.21
CA PRO A 66 -15.61 28.78 -8.41
C PRO A 66 -16.00 29.48 -9.73
N GLY A 67 -16.07 28.70 -10.80
CA GLY A 67 -16.30 29.21 -12.17
C GLY A 67 -15.95 28.22 -13.28
N LEU A 68 -15.44 27.03 -12.92
CA LEU A 68 -15.07 25.99 -13.86
C LEU A 68 -16.25 25.57 -14.75
N GLY A 69 -16.01 25.51 -16.07
CA GLY A 69 -16.90 24.92 -17.08
C GLY A 69 -17.45 23.55 -16.64
N THR A 70 -18.70 23.21 -16.98
CA THR A 70 -19.27 21.88 -16.67
C THR A 70 -18.39 20.76 -17.22
N SER A 71 -17.84 20.95 -18.42
CA SER A 71 -16.89 20.03 -19.06
C SER A 71 -15.55 19.93 -18.33
N THR A 72 -15.03 21.02 -17.78
CA THR A 72 -13.79 21.01 -16.99
C THR A 72 -14.01 20.29 -15.66
N CYS A 73 -15.14 20.55 -15.02
CA CYS A 73 -15.56 19.91 -13.77
C CYS A 73 -15.68 18.39 -13.93
N GLU A 74 -16.34 17.92 -15.00
CA GLU A 74 -16.48 16.50 -15.33
C GLU A 74 -15.11 15.84 -15.58
N ARG A 75 -14.21 16.50 -16.31
CA ARG A 75 -12.85 15.97 -16.57
C ARG A 75 -12.04 15.84 -15.29
N VAL A 76 -12.08 16.86 -14.44
CA VAL A 76 -11.38 16.87 -13.14
C VAL A 76 -11.91 15.75 -12.25
N TYR A 77 -13.24 15.63 -12.14
CA TYR A 77 -13.86 14.57 -11.35
C TYR A 77 -13.49 13.17 -11.85
N ARG A 78 -13.58 12.92 -13.16
CA ARG A 78 -13.18 11.65 -13.77
C ARG A 78 -11.70 11.33 -13.53
N PHE A 79 -10.83 12.33 -13.68
CA PHE A 79 -9.41 12.16 -13.40
C PHE A 79 -9.18 11.76 -11.94
N SER A 80 -9.80 12.49 -10.99
CA SER A 80 -9.68 12.18 -9.56
C SER A 80 -10.21 10.79 -9.23
N ALA A 81 -11.34 10.37 -9.81
CA ALA A 81 -11.91 9.03 -9.58
C ALA A 81 -11.01 7.90 -10.13
N TRP A 82 -10.37 8.10 -11.28
CA TRP A 82 -9.41 7.14 -11.83
C TRP A 82 -8.09 7.13 -11.05
N SER A 83 -7.55 8.29 -10.71
CA SER A 83 -6.34 8.43 -9.91
C SER A 83 -6.52 7.79 -8.53
N PHE A 84 -7.70 8.01 -7.93
CA PHE A 84 -8.20 7.26 -6.79
C PHE A 84 -8.14 5.76 -7.16
N THR A 85 -9.01 5.21 -7.98
CA THR A 85 -9.06 3.75 -8.21
C THR A 85 -7.69 3.08 -8.44
N ILE A 86 -6.83 3.69 -9.26
CA ILE A 86 -5.47 3.22 -9.53
C ILE A 86 -4.58 3.25 -8.28
N GLY A 87 -4.62 4.30 -7.47
CA GLY A 87 -3.79 4.37 -6.27
C GLY A 87 -4.06 3.27 -5.22
N ILE A 88 -5.33 2.83 -5.05
CA ILE A 88 -5.64 1.71 -4.13
C ILE A 88 -5.17 0.43 -4.80
N ALA A 89 -5.36 0.28 -6.11
CA ALA A 89 -4.87 -0.89 -6.85
C ALA A 89 -3.36 -1.08 -6.66
N MET A 90 -2.58 0.00 -6.79
CA MET A 90 -1.13 -0.06 -6.60
C MET A 90 -0.77 -0.42 -5.15
N GLY A 91 -1.49 0.12 -4.17
CA GLY A 91 -1.31 -0.26 -2.76
C GLY A 91 -1.62 -1.74 -2.51
N GLU A 92 -2.73 -2.24 -3.04
CA GLU A 92 -3.12 -3.66 -2.93
C GLU A 92 -2.11 -4.58 -3.62
N ILE A 93 -1.53 -4.19 -4.75
CA ILE A 93 -0.45 -4.97 -5.40
C ILE A 93 0.74 -5.10 -4.45
N ILE A 94 1.16 -4.01 -3.79
CA ILE A 94 2.28 -4.03 -2.82
C ILE A 94 1.97 -5.01 -1.67
N LEU A 95 0.77 -4.89 -1.10
CA LEU A 95 0.32 -5.73 0.01
C LEU A 95 0.23 -7.20 -0.39
N THR A 96 -0.20 -7.48 -1.61
CA THR A 96 -0.30 -8.84 -2.17
C THR A 96 1.07 -9.46 -2.41
N ILE A 97 2.00 -8.70 -2.99
CA ILE A 97 3.39 -9.15 -3.17
C ILE A 97 4.02 -9.46 -1.81
N ARG A 98 3.75 -8.63 -0.79
CA ARG A 98 4.20 -8.88 0.58
C ARG A 98 3.62 -10.18 1.13
N THR A 99 2.30 -10.38 1.05
CA THR A 99 1.66 -11.62 1.50
C THR A 99 2.26 -12.84 0.79
N TRP A 100 2.44 -12.78 -0.52
CA TRP A 100 3.06 -13.86 -1.28
C TRP A 100 4.50 -14.17 -0.83
N SER A 101 5.27 -13.13 -0.47
CA SER A 101 6.65 -13.30 -0.01
C SER A 101 6.77 -14.04 1.33
N LEU A 102 5.73 -13.99 2.18
CA LEU A 102 5.71 -14.68 3.48
C LEU A 102 5.43 -16.19 3.35
N TYR A 103 4.87 -16.63 2.23
CA TYR A 103 4.57 -18.03 1.92
C TYR A 103 5.65 -18.67 1.02
N ASP A 104 6.92 -18.36 1.31
CA ASP A 104 8.10 -18.87 0.59
C ASP A 104 8.04 -18.71 -0.94
N ARG A 105 7.27 -17.72 -1.42
CA ARG A 105 7.04 -17.46 -2.86
C ARG A 105 6.52 -18.68 -3.63
N SER A 106 5.68 -19.51 -3.01
CA SER A 106 5.07 -20.65 -3.68
C SER A 106 4.34 -20.20 -4.97
N ARG A 107 4.71 -20.79 -6.12
CA ARG A 107 4.16 -20.36 -7.43
C ARG A 107 2.65 -20.55 -7.53
N VAL A 108 2.13 -21.59 -6.88
CA VAL A 108 0.70 -21.88 -6.84
C VAL A 108 -0.06 -20.76 -6.14
N LEU A 109 0.36 -20.36 -4.92
CA LEU A 109 -0.28 -19.26 -4.21
C LEU A 109 -0.14 -17.93 -4.96
N GLY A 110 1.03 -17.69 -5.57
CA GLY A 110 1.24 -16.50 -6.41
C GLY A 110 0.24 -16.42 -7.58
N MET A 111 0.00 -17.54 -8.27
CA MET A 111 -1.01 -17.61 -9.33
C MET A 111 -2.44 -17.41 -8.79
N LEU A 112 -2.77 -17.99 -7.64
CA LEU A 112 -4.08 -17.81 -7.00
C LEU A 112 -4.32 -16.35 -6.58
N LEU A 113 -3.32 -15.70 -5.97
CA LEU A 113 -3.38 -14.30 -5.57
C LEU A 113 -3.49 -13.37 -6.79
N ALA A 114 -2.74 -13.65 -7.86
CA ALA A 114 -2.83 -12.90 -9.10
C ALA A 114 -4.21 -13.04 -9.74
N ALA A 115 -4.77 -14.27 -9.79
CA ALA A 115 -6.12 -14.50 -10.30
C ALA A 115 -7.17 -13.78 -9.44
N PHE A 116 -7.05 -13.87 -8.11
CA PHE A 116 -7.95 -13.19 -7.17
C PHE A 116 -7.91 -11.67 -7.35
N PHE A 117 -6.71 -11.09 -7.47
CA PHE A 117 -6.52 -9.66 -7.78
C PHE A 117 -7.20 -9.29 -9.11
N LEU A 118 -6.90 -10.02 -10.19
CA LEU A 118 -7.45 -9.72 -11.51
C LEU A 118 -8.97 -9.77 -11.53
N ILE A 119 -9.58 -10.78 -10.88
CA ILE A 119 -11.04 -10.90 -10.80
C ILE A 119 -11.65 -9.71 -10.05
N CYS A 120 -11.21 -9.45 -8.82
CA CYS A 120 -11.75 -8.36 -8.00
C CYS A 120 -11.56 -7.00 -8.67
N TRP A 121 -10.35 -6.72 -9.16
CA TRP A 121 -10.03 -5.42 -9.77
C TRP A 121 -10.73 -5.23 -11.10
N THR A 122 -10.94 -6.27 -11.91
CA THR A 122 -11.76 -6.14 -13.13
C THR A 122 -13.18 -5.67 -12.79
N VAL A 123 -13.79 -6.25 -11.76
CA VAL A 123 -15.12 -5.82 -11.30
C VAL A 123 -15.10 -4.36 -10.81
N ILE A 124 -14.07 -3.96 -10.06
CA ILE A 124 -13.93 -2.57 -9.57
C ILE A 124 -13.77 -1.58 -10.73
N PHE A 125 -12.83 -1.84 -11.67
CA PHE A 125 -12.58 -0.95 -12.80
C PHE A 125 -13.81 -0.81 -13.71
N THR A 126 -14.50 -1.91 -14.00
CA THR A 126 -15.72 -1.88 -14.81
C THR A 126 -16.88 -1.16 -14.11
N SER A 127 -17.12 -1.44 -12.82
CA SER A 127 -18.14 -0.76 -12.03
C SER A 127 -17.87 0.75 -11.92
N MET A 128 -16.62 1.14 -11.71
CA MET A 128 -16.21 2.54 -11.67
C MET A 128 -16.38 3.23 -13.03
N GLY A 129 -16.04 2.55 -14.13
CA GLY A 129 -16.27 3.08 -15.48
C GLY A 129 -17.74 3.36 -15.77
N LEU A 130 -18.62 2.39 -15.47
CA LEU A 130 -20.06 2.54 -15.60
C LEU A 130 -20.63 3.63 -14.67
N PHE A 131 -20.06 3.77 -13.47
CA PHE A 131 -20.42 4.83 -12.54
C PHE A 131 -20.10 6.22 -13.11
N LEU A 132 -18.93 6.38 -13.72
CA LEU A 132 -18.49 7.65 -14.33
C LEU A 132 -19.21 8.00 -15.64
N GLU A 133 -19.80 7.02 -16.32
CA GLU A 133 -20.68 7.25 -17.47
C GLU A 133 -22.11 7.61 -17.05
N SER A 134 -22.64 6.98 -16.00
CA SER A 134 -23.99 7.24 -15.49
C SER A 134 -24.10 8.55 -14.70
N THR A 135 -22.98 9.06 -14.17
CA THR A 135 -22.96 10.32 -13.42
C THR A 135 -22.67 11.51 -14.35
N HIS A 136 -23.69 12.34 -14.59
CA HIS A 136 -23.48 13.69 -15.10
C HIS A 136 -23.09 14.59 -13.93
N ALA A 137 -21.87 15.15 -13.95
CA ALA A 137 -21.42 16.09 -12.91
C ALA A 137 -22.38 17.29 -12.86
N MET A 138 -23.18 17.40 -11.79
CA MET A 138 -24.12 18.48 -11.62
C MET A 138 -23.44 19.63 -10.86
N ARG A 139 -23.59 20.86 -11.39
CA ARG A 139 -23.20 22.07 -10.67
C ARG A 139 -24.25 22.38 -9.61
N PHE A 140 -23.84 22.74 -8.40
CA PHE A 140 -24.76 23.40 -7.46
C PHE A 140 -25.30 24.70 -8.09
N PRO A 141 -26.60 25.01 -7.95
CA PRO A 141 -27.18 26.26 -8.44
C PRO A 141 -26.81 27.49 -7.58
N VAL A 142 -25.85 27.36 -6.65
CA VAL A 142 -25.44 28.45 -5.75
C VAL A 142 -24.17 29.12 -6.31
N PRO A 143 -24.22 30.38 -6.76
CA PRO A 143 -23.15 31.02 -7.55
C PRO A 143 -21.81 31.17 -6.83
N GLU A 144 -21.78 31.16 -5.49
CA GLU A 144 -20.57 31.49 -4.73
C GLU A 144 -19.72 30.28 -4.29
N LYS A 145 -20.20 29.03 -4.42
CA LYS A 145 -19.48 27.83 -3.94
C LYS A 145 -19.74 26.60 -4.82
N ALA A 146 -19.53 26.73 -6.12
CA ALA A 146 -19.68 25.62 -7.07
C ALA A 146 -18.49 24.64 -6.95
N ALA A 147 -18.51 23.76 -5.95
CA ALA A 147 -17.66 22.57 -5.94
C ALA A 147 -18.27 21.49 -6.84
N CYS A 148 -17.41 20.71 -7.50
CA CYS A 148 -17.79 19.63 -8.40
C CYS A 148 -18.29 18.42 -7.61
N PHE A 149 -19.59 18.11 -7.72
CA PHE A 149 -20.19 16.94 -7.09
C PHE A 149 -20.88 16.05 -8.12
N ALA A 150 -20.75 14.74 -7.92
CA ALA A 150 -21.55 13.73 -8.61
C ALA A 150 -22.70 13.28 -7.69
N ASP A 151 -23.79 12.81 -8.29
CA ASP A 151 -24.86 12.15 -7.54
C ASP A 151 -24.38 10.75 -7.10
N VAL A 152 -24.10 10.61 -5.80
CA VAL A 152 -23.38 9.44 -5.21
C VAL A 152 -24.34 8.34 -4.72
N GLY A 153 -25.63 8.39 -5.07
CA GLY A 153 -26.62 7.37 -4.71
C GLY A 153 -26.56 6.07 -5.53
N ASN A 154 -25.38 5.62 -5.96
CA ASN A 154 -25.25 4.67 -7.06
C ASN A 154 -24.77 3.29 -6.61
N VAL A 155 -25.57 2.25 -6.90
CA VAL A 155 -25.31 0.84 -6.58
C VAL A 155 -23.92 0.38 -7.06
N LEU A 156 -23.41 0.97 -8.13
CA LEU A 156 -22.08 0.68 -8.68
C LEU A 156 -20.93 1.02 -7.71
N LEU A 157 -21.04 2.13 -6.97
CA LEU A 157 -20.04 2.52 -5.98
C LEU A 157 -20.08 1.56 -4.77
N TYR A 158 -21.27 1.16 -4.35
CA TYR A 158 -21.46 0.14 -3.32
C TYR A 158 -20.81 -1.20 -3.71
N VAL A 159 -20.97 -1.63 -4.96
CA VAL A 159 -20.31 -2.84 -5.48
C VAL A 159 -18.80 -2.72 -5.41
N CYS A 160 -18.21 -1.57 -5.77
CA CYS A 160 -16.76 -1.35 -5.68
C CYS A 160 -16.23 -1.58 -4.26
N TRP A 161 -16.88 -0.97 -3.26
CA TRP A 161 -16.48 -1.10 -1.86
C TRP A 161 -16.71 -2.49 -1.29
N CYS A 162 -17.78 -3.17 -1.70
CA CYS A 162 -18.01 -4.57 -1.32
C CYS A 162 -16.91 -5.49 -1.86
N VAL A 163 -16.53 -5.33 -3.13
CA VAL A 163 -15.48 -6.16 -3.74
C VAL A 163 -14.11 -5.86 -3.11
N LEU A 164 -13.81 -4.60 -2.81
CA LEU A 164 -12.60 -4.23 -2.08
C LEU A 164 -12.58 -4.84 -0.66
N LEU A 165 -13.70 -4.80 0.06
CA LEU A 165 -13.82 -5.43 1.38
C LEU A 165 -13.56 -6.95 1.32
N VAL A 166 -14.10 -7.63 0.31
CA VAL A 166 -13.83 -9.07 0.08
C VAL A 166 -12.34 -9.31 -0.17
N TYR A 167 -11.71 -8.42 -0.94
CA TYR A 167 -10.28 -8.49 -1.21
C TYR A 167 -9.45 -8.34 0.07
N ASP A 168 -9.69 -7.28 0.83
CA ASP A 168 -8.99 -6.97 2.08
C ASP A 168 -9.19 -8.10 3.10
N ALA A 169 -10.40 -8.65 3.19
CA ALA A 169 -10.70 -9.79 4.06
C ALA A 169 -9.88 -11.03 3.66
N GLY A 170 -9.82 -11.35 2.36
CA GLY A 170 -9.05 -12.48 1.86
C GLY A 170 -7.56 -12.37 2.18
N ILE A 171 -6.97 -11.20 1.91
CA ILE A 171 -5.55 -10.96 2.20
C ILE A 171 -5.29 -10.93 3.72
N MET A 172 -6.16 -10.30 4.51
CA MET A 172 -6.07 -10.28 5.97
C MET A 172 -6.13 -11.69 6.57
N ILE A 173 -7.04 -12.55 6.10
CA ILE A 173 -7.16 -13.94 6.58
C ILE A 173 -5.86 -14.70 6.30
N LEU A 174 -5.29 -14.58 5.09
CA LEU A 174 -4.00 -15.22 4.77
C LEU A 174 -2.90 -14.72 5.70
N MET A 175 -2.82 -13.40 5.93
CA MET A 175 -1.83 -12.81 6.82
C MET A 175 -1.96 -13.31 8.26
N VAL A 176 -3.18 -13.41 8.79
CA VAL A 176 -3.45 -13.92 10.15
C VAL A 176 -3.12 -15.41 10.26
N VAL A 177 -3.52 -16.22 9.27
CA VAL A 177 -3.20 -17.66 9.24
C VAL A 177 -1.68 -17.87 9.25
N GLN A 178 -0.95 -17.08 8.47
CA GLN A 178 0.52 -17.15 8.44
C GLN A 178 1.14 -16.70 9.76
N ALA A 179 0.62 -15.65 10.39
CA ALA A 179 1.09 -15.21 11.70
C ALA A 179 0.92 -16.32 12.77
N ILE A 180 -0.26 -16.97 12.78
CA ILE A 180 -0.54 -18.07 13.72
C ILE A 180 0.32 -19.29 13.41
N SER A 181 0.54 -19.64 12.14
CA SER A 181 1.36 -20.80 11.75
C SER A 181 2.82 -20.63 12.21
N VAL A 182 3.39 -19.45 12.03
CA VAL A 182 4.75 -19.12 12.47
C VAL A 182 4.87 -19.14 14.00
N TYR A 183 3.89 -18.55 14.70
CA TYR A 183 3.87 -18.51 16.17
C TYR A 183 3.75 -19.91 16.78
N SER A 184 2.85 -20.74 16.24
CA SER A 184 2.65 -22.12 16.71
C SER A 184 3.87 -23.02 16.47
N ALA A 185 4.64 -22.77 15.42
CA ALA A 185 5.86 -23.52 15.08
C ALA A 185 7.07 -23.20 15.99
N LYS A 186 6.92 -22.35 17.03
CA LYS A 186 8.00 -21.91 17.95
C LYS A 186 9.26 -21.40 17.22
N ARG A 187 9.12 -20.89 15.99
CA ARG A 187 10.16 -20.12 15.29
C ARG A 187 10.17 -18.65 15.74
N SER A 188 9.98 -18.42 17.04
CA SER A 188 9.87 -17.09 17.63
C SER A 188 11.26 -16.52 17.89
N SER A 189 11.73 -15.71 16.95
CA SER A 189 12.68 -14.65 17.28
C SER A 189 11.89 -13.39 17.64
N PRO A 190 12.32 -12.57 18.61
CA PRO A 190 11.63 -11.33 18.97
C PRO A 190 11.40 -10.38 17.77
N LEU A 191 12.29 -10.45 16.76
CA LEU A 191 12.18 -9.73 15.50
C LEU A 191 11.05 -10.26 14.60
N LEU A 192 10.84 -11.57 14.55
CA LEU A 192 9.74 -12.19 13.79
C LEU A 192 8.38 -11.89 14.42
N ASP A 193 8.30 -11.86 15.76
CA ASP A 193 7.06 -11.55 16.46
C ASP A 193 6.63 -10.09 16.24
N ALA A 194 7.57 -9.13 16.33
CA ALA A 194 7.28 -7.73 16.02
C ALA A 194 6.86 -7.54 14.55
N LEU A 195 7.56 -8.18 13.60
CA LEU A 195 7.27 -8.08 12.17
C LEU A 195 5.86 -8.57 11.81
N TYR A 196 5.41 -9.67 12.42
CA TYR A 196 4.09 -10.26 12.15
C TYR A 196 2.97 -9.54 12.90
N ILE A 197 3.17 -9.17 14.17
CA ILE A 197 2.14 -8.47 14.96
C ILE A 197 1.89 -7.08 14.38
N ASP A 198 2.95 -6.29 14.18
CA ASP A 198 2.82 -4.95 13.61
C ASP A 198 2.34 -5.07 12.17
N GLY A 199 2.86 -6.04 11.43
CA GLY A 199 2.51 -6.33 10.05
C GLY A 199 1.03 -6.65 9.83
N VAL A 200 0.42 -7.46 10.69
CA VAL A 200 -0.99 -7.88 10.62
C VAL A 200 -1.93 -6.73 10.98
N ALA A 201 -1.54 -5.88 11.94
CA ALA A 201 -2.36 -4.73 12.35
C ALA A 201 -2.74 -3.84 11.14
N TYR A 202 -1.81 -3.62 10.20
CA TYR A 202 -2.09 -2.85 8.98
C TYR A 202 -3.23 -3.46 8.14
N TYR A 203 -3.23 -4.78 7.91
CA TYR A 203 -4.28 -5.44 7.14
C TYR A 203 -5.62 -5.41 7.85
N VAL A 204 -5.61 -5.53 9.18
CA VAL A 204 -6.81 -5.40 10.02
C VAL A 204 -7.39 -3.99 9.90
N PHE A 205 -6.56 -2.94 9.98
CA PHE A 205 -7.01 -1.57 9.79
C PHE A 205 -7.62 -1.35 8.41
N LEU A 206 -6.98 -1.83 7.34
CA LEU A 206 -7.50 -1.70 5.97
C LEU A 206 -8.88 -2.35 5.83
N PHE A 207 -9.04 -3.57 6.32
CA PHE A 207 -10.33 -4.26 6.35
C PHE A 207 -11.40 -3.43 7.08
N PHE A 208 -11.09 -2.87 8.25
CA PHE A 208 -12.05 -2.04 8.99
C PHE A 208 -12.39 -0.74 8.24
N PHE A 209 -11.44 -0.10 7.57
CA PHE A 209 -11.73 1.08 6.76
C PHE A 209 -12.61 0.74 5.56
N SER A 210 -12.35 -0.36 4.86
CA SER A 210 -13.20 -0.82 3.76
C SER A 210 -14.60 -1.18 4.28
N LEU A 211 -14.71 -1.83 5.44
CA LEU A 211 -15.99 -2.16 6.06
C LEU A 211 -16.77 -0.90 6.44
N ALA A 212 -16.09 0.08 7.03
CA ALA A 212 -16.72 1.33 7.42
C ALA A 212 -17.21 2.15 6.21
N ASN A 213 -16.54 2.07 5.04
CA ASN A 213 -17.09 2.64 3.80
C ASN A 213 -18.39 1.96 3.38
N VAL A 214 -18.42 0.61 3.39
CA VAL A 214 -19.64 -0.15 3.08
C VAL A 214 -20.77 0.21 4.03
N VAL A 215 -20.51 0.25 5.34
CA VAL A 215 -21.50 0.64 6.35
C VAL A 215 -21.98 2.08 6.14
N THR A 216 -21.07 3.02 5.86
CA THR A 216 -21.41 4.43 5.61
C THR A 216 -22.35 4.56 4.41
N ILE A 217 -22.11 3.81 3.33
CA ILE A 217 -23.00 3.82 2.15
C ILE A 217 -24.40 3.28 2.47
N LEU A 218 -24.51 2.29 3.37
CA LEU A 218 -25.78 1.69 3.75
C LEU A 218 -26.59 2.51 4.76
N THR A 219 -25.93 3.35 5.56
CA THR A 219 -26.54 3.95 6.76
C THR A 219 -26.54 5.49 6.77
N LEU A 220 -25.62 6.14 6.05
CA LEU A 220 -25.44 7.59 6.05
C LEU A 220 -25.79 8.21 4.68
N SER A 221 -26.02 9.53 4.68
CA SER A 221 -26.24 10.30 3.46
C SER A 221 -24.99 10.34 2.57
N THR A 222 -25.21 10.52 1.26
CA THR A 222 -24.20 10.50 0.19
C THR A 222 -22.99 11.41 0.41
N ASP A 223 -23.15 12.51 1.16
CA ASP A 223 -22.07 13.44 1.45
C ASP A 223 -20.98 12.82 2.34
N PHE A 224 -21.36 12.00 3.33
CA PHE A 224 -20.41 11.33 4.23
C PHE A 224 -19.60 10.24 3.52
N VAL A 225 -20.15 9.65 2.45
CA VAL A 225 -19.48 8.59 1.68
C VAL A 225 -18.19 9.11 1.04
N ASN A 226 -18.23 10.29 0.42
CA ASN A 226 -17.05 10.90 -0.22
C ASN A 226 -15.98 11.25 0.82
N LEU A 227 -16.40 11.77 1.96
CA LEU A 227 -15.51 12.12 3.06
C LEU A 227 -14.77 10.87 3.56
N PHE A 228 -15.52 9.83 3.91
CA PHE A 228 -14.96 8.60 4.45
C PHE A 228 -14.09 7.86 3.42
N SER A 229 -14.49 7.88 2.14
CA SER A 229 -13.69 7.35 1.02
C SER A 229 -12.34 8.06 0.90
N SER A 230 -12.33 9.39 1.04
CA SER A 230 -11.12 10.21 0.97
C SER A 230 -10.18 9.97 2.15
N PHE A 231 -10.73 9.76 3.36
CA PHE A 231 -9.94 9.31 4.50
C PHE A 231 -9.29 7.95 4.23
N THR A 232 -10.07 6.99 3.75
CA THR A 232 -9.58 5.65 3.46
C THR A 232 -8.46 5.67 2.43
N ARG A 233 -8.56 6.50 1.39
CA ARG A 233 -7.50 6.72 0.41
C ARG A 233 -6.16 7.12 1.02
N VAL A 234 -6.18 8.14 1.88
CA VAL A 234 -4.95 8.69 2.45
C VAL A 234 -4.35 7.73 3.46
N LEU A 235 -5.20 7.12 4.30
CA LEU A 235 -4.75 6.10 5.23
C LEU A 235 -4.20 4.87 4.51
N HIS A 236 -4.82 4.43 3.42
CA HIS A 236 -4.32 3.33 2.60
C HIS A 236 -2.92 3.59 2.07
N SER A 237 -2.69 4.79 1.54
CA SER A 237 -1.36 5.24 1.08
C SER A 237 -0.34 5.25 2.23
N ILE A 238 -0.68 5.85 3.38
CA ILE A 238 0.20 5.94 4.56
C ILE A 238 0.54 4.54 5.10
N LEU A 239 -0.47 3.70 5.33
CA LEU A 239 -0.31 2.35 5.87
C LEU A 239 0.55 1.50 4.93
N THR A 240 0.29 1.57 3.62
CA THR A 240 1.11 0.85 2.62
C THR A 240 2.56 1.33 2.62
N CYS A 241 2.79 2.64 2.68
CA CYS A 241 4.14 3.21 2.73
C CYS A 241 4.90 2.77 3.98
N ARG A 242 4.25 2.86 5.15
CA ARG A 242 4.84 2.45 6.44
C ARG A 242 5.18 0.97 6.46
N VAL A 243 4.30 0.13 5.93
CA VAL A 243 4.56 -1.32 5.79
C VAL A 243 5.83 -1.58 4.97
N VAL A 244 5.99 -0.90 3.82
CA VAL A 244 7.17 -1.08 2.96
C VAL A 244 8.44 -0.61 3.67
N LEU A 245 8.41 0.57 4.29
CA LEU A 245 9.57 1.12 4.99
C LEU A 245 9.97 0.28 6.20
N HIS A 246 9.01 -0.15 7.01
CA HIS A 246 9.26 -1.00 8.17
C HIS A 246 9.90 -2.34 7.76
N VAL A 247 9.42 -2.97 6.68
CA VAL A 247 10.04 -4.21 6.17
C VAL A 247 11.50 -3.96 5.72
N ARG A 248 11.79 -2.81 5.09
CA ARG A 248 13.15 -2.48 4.65
C ARG A 248 14.10 -2.20 5.81
N GLU A 249 13.63 -1.46 6.81
CA GLU A 249 14.35 -1.19 8.05
C GLU A 249 14.75 -2.50 8.74
N GLN A 250 13.79 -3.40 8.95
CA GLN A 250 14.03 -4.70 9.57
C GLN A 250 14.98 -5.59 8.74
N ALA A 251 14.83 -5.59 7.42
CA ALA A 251 15.72 -6.33 6.53
C ALA A 251 17.17 -5.79 6.50
N ASN A 252 17.38 -4.54 6.89
CA ASN A 252 18.72 -3.98 7.11
C ASN A 252 19.24 -4.31 8.50
N TYR A 253 18.42 -4.20 9.55
CA TYR A 253 18.80 -4.59 10.91
C TYR A 253 19.25 -6.06 11.00
N ALA A 254 18.51 -6.98 10.36
CA ALA A 254 18.89 -8.38 10.30
C ALA A 254 20.23 -8.62 9.58
N ARG A 255 20.54 -7.83 8.54
CA ARG A 255 21.83 -7.89 7.84
C ARG A 255 22.98 -7.38 8.71
N CYS A 256 22.74 -6.35 9.53
CA CYS A 256 23.75 -5.84 10.46
C CYS A 256 24.08 -6.86 11.55
N ILE A 257 23.08 -7.53 12.14
CA ILE A 257 23.31 -8.58 13.15
C ILE A 257 24.16 -9.72 12.57
N ASP A 258 23.81 -10.20 11.38
CA ASP A 258 24.58 -11.27 10.71
C ASP A 258 26.04 -10.82 10.46
N SER A 259 26.24 -9.56 10.05
CA SER A 259 27.58 -8.99 9.88
C SER A 259 28.36 -8.89 11.19
N ASP A 260 27.70 -8.55 12.30
CA ASP A 260 28.33 -8.44 13.61
C ASP A 260 28.70 -9.82 14.16
N ASP A 261 27.87 -10.83 13.97
CA ASP A 261 28.17 -12.20 14.38
C ASP A 261 29.30 -12.80 13.52
N VAL A 262 29.34 -12.53 12.21
CA VAL A 262 30.50 -12.85 11.36
C VAL A 262 31.75 -12.10 11.84
N SER A 263 31.63 -10.83 12.24
CA SER A 263 32.76 -10.05 12.76
C SER A 263 33.26 -10.57 14.11
N LYS A 264 32.36 -11.07 14.97
CA LYS A 264 32.71 -11.71 16.25
C LYS A 264 33.36 -13.07 16.04
N ILE A 265 32.92 -13.86 15.07
CA ILE A 265 33.60 -15.10 14.65
C ILE A 265 35.01 -14.77 14.12
N GLY A 266 35.14 -13.70 13.33
CA GLY A 266 36.45 -13.19 12.88
C GLY A 266 37.38 -12.80 14.03
N ARG A 267 36.83 -12.17 15.09
CA ARG A 267 37.60 -11.79 16.30
C ARG A 267 37.85 -12.95 17.28
N LEU A 268 37.06 -14.02 17.23
CA LEU A 268 37.24 -15.25 18.02
C LEU A 268 38.16 -16.27 17.34
N SER A 269 38.62 -16.01 16.12
CA SER A 269 39.73 -16.76 15.53
C SER A 269 41.05 -16.32 16.18
N PRO A 270 41.80 -17.22 16.85
CA PRO A 270 43.09 -16.89 17.47
C PRO A 270 44.24 -16.89 16.46
N PHE A 271 43.96 -16.98 15.15
CA PHE A 271 44.99 -16.93 14.13
C PHE A 271 45.20 -15.50 13.66
N SER A 272 46.22 -14.90 14.27
CA SER A 272 46.99 -13.78 13.76
C SER A 272 47.07 -13.78 12.23
N THR A 273 46.78 -12.60 11.67
CA THR A 273 47.35 -12.03 10.44
C THR A 273 48.22 -13.00 9.62
N VAL A 274 47.62 -13.63 8.61
CA VAL A 274 48.39 -14.07 7.43
C VAL A 274 48.17 -13.01 6.35
N PRO A 275 49.21 -12.27 5.93
CA PRO A 275 49.07 -11.32 4.84
C PRO A 275 48.73 -12.10 3.57
N PHE A 276 47.68 -11.67 2.89
CA PHE A 276 47.22 -12.23 1.62
C PHE A 276 48.23 -11.87 0.53
N SER A 277 49.34 -12.62 0.45
CA SER A 277 50.24 -12.61 -0.71
C SER A 277 49.62 -13.51 -1.78
N GLY A 278 49.33 -12.91 -2.93
CA GLY A 278 48.55 -13.53 -3.98
C GLY A 278 49.16 -14.79 -4.56
N HIS A 279 48.31 -15.77 -4.84
CA HIS A 279 48.31 -16.54 -6.08
C HIS A 279 47.02 -17.35 -6.11
N VAL A 280 46.26 -17.20 -7.19
CA VAL A 280 45.13 -18.08 -7.54
C VAL A 280 45.70 -19.20 -8.41
N PRO A 281 45.64 -20.47 -7.99
CA PRO A 281 45.67 -21.56 -8.95
C PRO A 281 44.26 -22.13 -9.07
N GLN A 282 43.65 -21.87 -10.23
CA GLN A 282 42.60 -22.71 -10.78
C GLN A 282 43.20 -24.10 -11.04
N THR A 283 42.72 -25.16 -10.37
CA THR A 283 42.74 -26.53 -10.90
C THR A 283 42.14 -27.51 -9.88
N LEU A 284 40.91 -28.00 -10.12
CA LEU A 284 40.63 -29.40 -10.48
C LEU A 284 39.16 -29.76 -10.25
N ARG A 285 38.46 -29.74 -11.39
CA ARG A 285 37.23 -30.45 -11.69
C ARG A 285 37.51 -31.96 -11.71
N GLN A 286 36.63 -32.74 -11.09
CA GLN A 286 36.44 -34.21 -11.25
C GLN A 286 37.62 -35.13 -10.92
N ARG A 287 37.47 -35.98 -9.89
CA ARG A 287 37.33 -37.45 -10.07
C ARG A 287 37.20 -38.23 -8.76
N ARG A 288 36.41 -39.31 -8.88
CA ARG A 288 36.39 -40.60 -8.14
C ARG A 288 35.77 -40.58 -6.73
N SER A 289 34.58 -41.17 -6.53
CA SER A 289 34.14 -42.58 -6.66
C SER A 289 34.52 -43.44 -5.46
N THR A 290 33.47 -44.02 -4.86
CA THR A 290 33.37 -45.43 -4.40
C THR A 290 34.27 -45.93 -3.26
N VAL A 291 33.62 -46.74 -2.41
CA VAL A 291 34.13 -47.91 -1.64
C VAL A 291 34.27 -47.70 -0.12
N VAL A 292 33.31 -48.32 0.61
CA VAL A 292 33.42 -49.24 1.77
C VAL A 292 34.13 -48.74 3.04
N ASP A 293 33.37 -48.62 4.13
CA ASP A 293 33.26 -49.61 5.22
C ASP A 293 31.90 -49.46 5.92
#